data_AF-A0A4Q3HLE6-F1
#
_entry.id   AF-A0A4Q3HLE6-F1
#
_cell.length_a   1.000
_cell.length_b   1.000
_cell.length_c   1.000
_cell.angle_alpha   90.00
_cell.angle_beta   90.00
_cell.angle_gamma   90.00
#
_symmetry.space_group_name_H-M   'P 1'
#
loop_
_entity.id
_entity.type
_entity.pdbx_description
1 polymer ?
#
loop_
_entity_poly.entity_id
_entity_poly.type
_entity_poly.pdbx_seq_one_letter_code
_entity_poly.pdbx_strand_id
1 'polypeptide(L)' 'KKLLAVRNTRGGISKASMIHNSLTPHVEVDPETYEVRADGELLTCKPATVLPMAQRYFLF' A
#
# COMPACT_ATOMS: atom_id res chain seq x y z
N LYS A 1 -18.60 20.91 20.36
CA LYS A 1 -17.98 20.39 19.12
C LYS A 1 -19.10 19.93 18.19
N LYS A 2 -19.09 20.30 16.90
CA LYS A 2 -20.13 19.83 15.95
C LYS A 2 -19.87 18.36 15.63
N LEU A 3 -20.89 17.51 15.76
CA LEU A 3 -20.84 16.11 15.36
C LEU A 3 -21.44 15.96 13.96
N LEU A 4 -20.83 15.12 13.13
CA LEU A 4 -21.28 14.84 11.75
C LEU A 4 -21.23 13.33 11.51
N ALA A 5 -22.22 12.82 10.77
CA ALA A 5 -22.23 11.43 10.35
C ALA A 5 -21.30 11.21 9.15
N VAL A 6 -20.58 10.08 9.16
CA VAL A 6 -19.90 9.56 7.96
C VAL A 6 -20.94 9.08 6.95
N ARG A 7 -20.62 9.14 5.66
CA ARG A 7 -21.51 8.71 4.56
C ARG A 7 -20.72 8.03 3.45
N ASN A 8 -21.43 7.29 2.60
CA ASN A 8 -20.89 6.63 1.41
C ASN A 8 -19.70 5.68 1.69
N THR A 9 -19.79 4.87 2.75
CA THR A 9 -18.80 3.84 3.06
C THR A 9 -19.02 2.53 2.29
N ARG A 10 -20.19 2.38 1.66
CA ARG A 10 -20.60 1.19 0.89
C ARG A 10 -21.32 1.51 -0.42
N GLY A 11 -21.53 2.79 -0.76
CA GLY A 11 -22.34 3.24 -1.89
C GLY A 11 -21.64 3.13 -3.26
N GLY A 12 -20.85 2.07 -3.46
CA GLY A 12 -20.15 1.81 -4.73
C GLY A 12 -18.68 2.27 -4.76
N ILE A 13 -18.11 2.68 -3.63
CA ILE A 13 -16.66 2.93 -3.55
C ILE A 13 -15.88 1.62 -3.75
N SER A 14 -14.79 1.67 -4.52
CA SER A 14 -13.94 0.51 -4.81
C SER A 14 -12.48 0.94 -4.92
N LYS A 15 -11.59 0.00 -5.29
CA LYS A 15 -10.17 0.30 -5.58
C LYS A 15 -10.04 1.39 -6.66
N ALA A 16 -10.96 1.45 -7.62
CA ALA A 16 -10.99 2.48 -8.65
C ALA A 16 -11.25 3.89 -8.11
N SER A 17 -11.84 4.02 -6.93
CA SER A 17 -12.10 5.32 -6.28
C SER A 17 -10.86 5.91 -5.60
N MET A 18 -9.75 5.17 -5.51
CA MET A 18 -8.50 5.62 -4.89
C MET A 18 -7.70 6.50 -5.86
N ILE A 19 -7.66 7.81 -5.57
CA ILE A 19 -6.89 8.76 -6.38
C ILE A 19 -5.39 8.37 -6.33
N HIS A 20 -4.77 8.26 -7.51
CA HIS A 20 -3.37 7.84 -7.73
C HIS A 20 -3.03 6.38 -7.37
N ASN A 21 -3.95 5.58 -6.81
CA ASN A 21 -3.62 4.26 -6.23
C ASN A 21 -4.66 3.16 -6.57
N SER A 22 -5.16 3.16 -7.80
CA SER A 22 -6.26 2.31 -8.26
C SER A 22 -5.85 1.00 -8.93
N LEU A 23 -4.56 0.63 -8.94
CA LEU A 23 -4.07 -0.57 -9.62
C LEU A 23 -4.64 -1.86 -9.01
N THR A 24 -4.97 -2.83 -9.87
CA THR A 24 -5.48 -4.17 -9.52
C THR A 24 -4.76 -5.27 -10.32
N PRO A 25 -3.47 -5.52 -10.06
CA PRO A 25 -2.71 -6.56 -10.76
C PRO A 25 -3.17 -7.96 -10.33
N HIS A 26 -2.84 -8.98 -11.13
CA HIS A 26 -2.92 -10.37 -10.68
C HIS A 26 -1.74 -10.66 -9.76
N VAL A 27 -2.01 -10.94 -8.49
CA VAL A 27 -0.97 -11.20 -7.49
C VAL A 27 -0.91 -12.68 -7.16
N GLU A 28 0.29 -13.25 -7.29
CA GLU A 28 0.59 -14.65 -7.01
C GLU A 28 1.69 -14.75 -5.95
N VAL A 29 1.63 -15.79 -5.12
CA VAL A 29 2.64 -16.09 -4.09
C VAL A 29 3.04 -17.55 -4.20
N ASP A 30 4.35 -17.80 -4.32
CA ASP A 30 4.90 -19.15 -4.28
C ASP A 30 4.82 -19.69 -2.84
N PRO A 31 4.19 -20.87 -2.61
CA PRO A 31 3.93 -21.37 -1.25
C PRO A 31 5.17 -21.90 -0.52
N GLU A 32 6.26 -22.19 -1.24
CA GLU A 32 7.48 -22.76 -0.66
C GLU A 32 8.56 -21.69 -0.43
N THR A 33 8.71 -20.78 -1.38
CA THR A 33 9.76 -19.75 -1.38
C THR A 33 9.26 -18.37 -0.93
N TYR A 34 7.94 -18.17 -0.91
CA TYR A 34 7.28 -16.89 -0.62
C TYR A 34 7.62 -15.76 -1.59
N GLU A 35 8.11 -16.09 -2.79
CA GLU A 35 8.22 -15.11 -3.86
C GLU A 35 6.84 -14.54 -4.21
N VAL A 36 6.76 -13.21 -4.34
CA VAL A 36 5.53 -12.51 -4.71
C VAL A 36 5.67 -11.97 -6.13
N ARG A 37 4.68 -12.23 -6.98
CA ARG A 37 4.64 -11.72 -8.35
C ARG A 37 3.39 -10.88 -8.59
N ALA A 38 3.52 -9.82 -9.39
CA ALA A 38 2.40 -9.06 -9.92
C ALA A 38 2.47 -9.11 -11.45
N ASP A 39 1.40 -9.61 -12.08
CA ASP A 39 1.33 -9.79 -13.54
C ASP A 39 2.55 -10.57 -14.11
N GLY A 40 3.06 -11.54 -13.33
CA GLY A 40 4.24 -12.35 -13.63
C GLY A 40 5.59 -11.75 -13.22
N GLU A 41 5.65 -10.45 -12.91
CA GLU A 41 6.88 -9.75 -12.51
C GLU A 41 7.20 -9.98 -11.03
N LEU A 42 8.45 -10.38 -10.72
CA LEU A 42 8.91 -10.59 -9.35
C LEU A 42 9.00 -9.27 -8.58
N LEU A 43 8.24 -9.15 -7.50
CA LEU A 43 8.26 -8.01 -6.60
C LEU A 43 9.32 -8.22 -5.51
N THR A 44 10.44 -7.51 -5.62
CA THR A 44 11.50 -7.54 -4.62
C THR A 44 12.17 -6.17 -4.49
N CYS A 45 12.71 -5.87 -3.31
CA CYS A 45 13.50 -4.68 -3.07
C CYS A 45 14.59 -4.96 -2.03
N LYS A 46 15.73 -4.28 -2.17
CA LYS A 46 16.81 -4.38 -1.18
C LYS A 46 16.41 -3.59 0.07
N PRO A 47 16.78 -4.05 1.27
CA PRO A 47 16.55 -3.29 2.49
C PRO A 47 17.28 -1.95 2.42
N ALA A 48 16.60 -0.87 2.81
CA ALA A 48 17.22 0.45 2.94
C ALA A 48 17.99 0.53 4.26
N THR A 49 19.25 0.98 4.20
CA THR A 49 20.11 1.11 5.40
C THR A 49 19.91 2.42 6.15
N VAL A 50 19.40 3.45 5.47
CA VAL A 50 19.09 4.78 6.01
C VAL A 50 17.80 5.28 5.38
N LEU A 51 16.96 5.93 6.17
CA LEU A 51 15.72 6.54 5.70
C LEU A 51 15.77 8.07 5.87
N PRO A 52 15.24 8.85 4.89
CA PRO A 52 15.01 10.27 5.08
C PRO A 52 13.94 10.49 6.15
N MET A 53 13.83 11.73 6.65
CA MET A 53 12.84 12.10 7.66
C MET A 53 12.93 11.33 9.00
N ALA A 54 14.08 10.70 9.28
CA ALA A 54 14.37 10.02 10.55
C ALA A 54 15.37 10.82 11.39
N GLN A 55 16.62 10.36 11.52
CA GLN A 55 17.66 10.87 12.43
C GLN A 55 17.85 12.40 12.43
N ARG A 56 17.58 13.09 11.32
CA ARG A 56 17.74 14.56 11.22
C ARG A 56 16.67 15.35 12.00
N TYR A 57 15.49 14.78 12.23
CA TYR A 57 14.32 15.52 12.70
C TYR A 57 13.85 15.11 14.10
N PHE A 58 14.35 14.00 14.63
CA PHE A 58 13.98 13.50 15.96
C PHE A 58 15.18 13.53 16.88
N LEU A 59 14.98 14.06 18.10
CA LEU A 59 16.05 14.22 19.09
C LEU A 59 16.51 12.85 19.65
N PHE A 60 15.61 11.87 19.70
CA PHE A 60 15.85 10.47 20.07
C PHE A 60 14.96 9.56 19.22
#